data_AF-A0A163UNL8-F1
#
_entry.id   AF-A0A163UNL8-F1
#
_cell.length_a   1.000
_cell.length_b   1.000
_cell.length_c   1.000
_cell.angle_alpha   90.00
_cell.angle_beta   90.00
_cell.angle_gamma   90.00
#
_symmetry.space_group_name_H-M   'P 1'
#
loop_
_entity.id
_entity.type
_entity.pdbx_description
1 polymer ?
#
loop_
_entity_poly.entity_id
_entity_poly.type
_entity_poly.pdbx_seq_one_letter_code
_entity_poly.pdbx_strand_id
1 'polypeptide(L)'
;MKKTLLVLLVFIASLSASLSASAANRDSWIKWYTQSSTYSGIVGELIVPSNVNATNSSVLNFQLGLGDYVEGGISYTAGKYKAFINTGFHACKNTGKSDSECAPYWRSEFLNVQPSPGEKITVKIVNNGNSTFDFYVNGSRVINGADWGTRKHFLTIPATTQVKQMHITTDTDGKTHYSNASWQNVKMRANASGSTYTDWNSSTPVIAAHQNQSDFIIHSKYDPLKTSR
;
A
#
# COMPACT_ATOMS: atom_id res chain seq x y z
N MET A 1 9.88 -45.16 64.42
CA MET A 1 9.43 -44.26 63.32
C MET A 1 10.21 -42.95 63.38
N LYS A 2 11.28 -42.78 62.59
CA LYS A 2 11.77 -41.46 62.14
C LYS A 2 12.41 -41.68 60.77
N LYS A 3 11.74 -41.25 59.71
CA LYS A 3 12.21 -41.33 58.32
C LYS A 3 13.29 -40.28 58.12
N THR A 4 14.46 -40.70 57.70
CA THR A 4 15.57 -39.82 57.28
C THR A 4 15.20 -39.19 55.94
N LEU A 5 15.01 -37.86 55.93
CA LEU A 5 14.73 -37.11 54.71
C LEU A 5 16.06 -36.66 54.09
N LEU A 6 16.44 -37.27 52.97
CA LEU A 6 17.56 -36.85 52.14
C LEU A 6 17.11 -35.59 51.36
N VAL A 7 17.66 -34.43 51.66
CA VAL A 7 17.41 -33.20 50.89
C VAL A 7 18.42 -33.16 49.75
N LEU A 8 17.98 -33.52 48.55
CA LEU A 8 18.73 -33.35 47.30
C LEU A 8 18.42 -31.95 46.76
N LEU A 9 19.34 -31.00 46.89
CA LEU A 9 19.27 -29.73 46.16
C LEU A 9 19.58 -30.00 44.68
N VAL A 10 18.56 -29.97 43.83
CA VAL A 10 18.72 -29.90 42.38
C VAL A 10 18.70 -28.43 41.98
N PHE A 11 19.87 -27.87 41.68
CA PHE A 11 19.98 -26.56 41.01
C PHE A 11 19.65 -26.76 39.52
N ILE A 12 18.40 -26.52 39.14
CA ILE A 12 18.03 -26.41 37.71
C ILE A 12 18.32 -24.97 37.30
N ALA A 13 19.50 -24.74 36.72
CA ALA A 13 19.73 -23.52 35.95
C ALA A 13 18.87 -23.61 34.68
N SER A 14 17.66 -23.04 34.73
CA SER A 14 16.86 -22.82 33.53
C SER A 14 17.59 -21.78 32.67
N LEU A 15 18.39 -22.26 31.72
CA LEU A 15 18.89 -21.47 30.62
C LEU A 15 17.67 -21.05 29.79
N SER A 16 17.07 -19.92 30.13
CA SER A 16 16.05 -19.28 29.30
C SER A 16 16.73 -18.76 28.04
N ALA A 17 16.97 -19.67 27.09
CA ALA A 17 17.17 -19.29 25.70
C ALA A 17 15.86 -18.62 25.26
N SER A 18 15.81 -17.30 25.34
CA SER A 18 14.83 -16.52 24.61
C SER A 18 15.05 -16.84 23.13
N LEU A 19 14.28 -17.80 22.61
CA LEU A 19 14.00 -17.91 21.20
C LEU A 19 13.32 -16.61 20.82
N SER A 20 14.11 -15.61 20.45
CA SER A 20 13.65 -14.48 19.67
C SER A 20 13.23 -15.08 18.33
N ALA A 21 11.97 -15.51 18.24
CA ALA A 21 11.34 -15.69 16.95
C ALA A 21 11.45 -14.32 16.25
N SER A 22 12.37 -14.20 15.31
CA SER A 22 12.33 -13.08 14.38
C SER A 22 10.99 -13.19 13.68
N ALA A 23 10.06 -12.28 13.97
CA ALA A 23 8.84 -12.18 13.20
C ALA A 23 9.26 -12.02 11.73
N ALA A 24 8.99 -13.03 10.91
CA ALA A 24 9.21 -12.92 9.48
C ALA A 24 8.30 -11.79 8.97
N ASN A 25 8.81 -10.97 8.06
CA ASN A 25 8.00 -9.94 7.40
C ASN A 25 6.76 -10.60 6.77
N ARG A 26 5.58 -10.14 7.17
CA ARG A 26 4.27 -10.59 6.68
C ARG A 26 3.74 -9.52 5.73
N ASP A 27 4.01 -9.68 4.43
CA ASP A 27 3.50 -8.78 3.40
C ASP A 27 2.21 -9.35 2.80
N SER A 28 1.15 -8.55 2.78
CA SER A 28 -0.12 -8.90 2.14
C SER A 28 -0.62 -7.79 1.24
N TRP A 29 -1.23 -8.15 0.11
CA TRP A 29 -1.79 -7.18 -0.80
C TRP A 29 -2.99 -7.70 -1.59
N ILE A 30 -3.82 -6.75 -1.98
CA ILE A 30 -4.86 -6.95 -2.98
C ILE A 30 -4.85 -5.76 -3.92
N LYS A 31 -4.91 -6.06 -5.22
CA LYS A 31 -4.87 -5.08 -6.31
C LYS A 31 -6.05 -5.36 -7.23
N TRP A 32 -6.79 -4.35 -7.62
CA TRP A 32 -7.79 -4.47 -8.68
C TRP A 32 -7.34 -3.62 -9.83
N TYR A 33 -7.21 -4.23 -11.01
CA TYR A 33 -6.88 -3.54 -12.25
C TYR A 33 -8.14 -3.37 -13.08
N THR A 34 -8.25 -2.28 -13.83
CA THR A 34 -9.19 -2.22 -14.94
C THR A 34 -8.83 -3.25 -16.01
N GLN A 35 -9.82 -3.78 -16.72
CA GLN A 35 -9.57 -4.76 -17.79
C GLN A 35 -8.87 -4.13 -19.02
N SER A 36 -9.20 -2.85 -19.30
CA SER A 36 -8.64 -2.11 -20.43
C SER A 36 -7.42 -1.26 -20.01
N SER A 37 -6.48 -1.09 -20.94
CA SER A 37 -5.28 -0.25 -20.80
C SER A 37 -5.42 1.14 -21.43
N THR A 38 -6.65 1.65 -21.53
CA THR A 38 -6.99 2.90 -22.23
C THR A 38 -7.04 4.12 -21.31
N TYR A 39 -6.61 4.03 -20.05
CA TYR A 39 -6.80 5.11 -19.08
C TYR A 39 -5.53 5.93 -18.86
N SER A 40 -5.71 7.24 -18.68
CA SER A 40 -4.67 8.24 -18.42
C SER A 40 -4.77 8.85 -17.03
N GLY A 41 -5.55 8.24 -16.13
CA GLY A 41 -5.75 8.82 -14.81
C GLY A 41 -6.82 8.10 -14.02
N ILE A 42 -6.77 8.31 -12.72
CA ILE A 42 -7.68 7.72 -11.75
C ILE A 42 -7.87 8.68 -10.59
N VAL A 43 -9.09 8.73 -10.07
CA VAL A 43 -9.44 9.41 -8.82
C VAL A 43 -10.31 8.48 -7.98
N GLY A 44 -10.19 8.57 -6.66
CA GLY A 44 -11.06 7.86 -5.73
C GLY A 44 -11.04 8.50 -4.36
N GLU A 45 -12.07 8.20 -3.57
CA GLU A 45 -12.19 8.59 -2.17
C GLU A 45 -11.81 7.40 -1.29
N LEU A 46 -10.72 7.52 -0.54
CA LEU A 46 -10.38 6.56 0.51
C LEU A 46 -11.23 6.88 1.74
N ILE A 47 -12.00 5.92 2.23
CA ILE A 47 -12.51 5.96 3.60
C ILE A 47 -11.35 5.61 4.53
N VAL A 48 -11.04 6.56 5.40
CA VAL A 48 -9.95 6.45 6.38
C VAL A 48 -10.30 5.33 7.37
N PRO A 49 -9.43 4.34 7.54
CA PRO A 49 -9.73 3.21 8.38
C PRO A 49 -9.84 3.58 9.87
N SER A 50 -10.49 2.68 10.59
CA SER A 50 -10.60 2.65 12.05
C SER A 50 -9.70 1.54 12.63
N ASN A 51 -9.48 1.54 13.94
CA ASN A 51 -8.66 0.55 14.65
C ASN A 51 -7.30 0.33 13.97
N VAL A 52 -6.62 1.43 13.64
CA VAL A 52 -5.40 1.39 12.82
C VAL A 52 -4.17 1.30 13.72
N ASN A 53 -3.35 0.29 13.47
CA ASN A 53 -2.05 0.15 14.12
C ASN A 53 -0.97 -0.23 13.10
N ALA A 54 0.17 0.45 13.17
CA ALA A 54 1.38 0.13 12.44
C ALA A 54 2.57 0.71 13.22
N THR A 55 3.62 -0.10 13.42
CA THR A 55 4.87 0.32 14.05
C THR A 55 5.80 0.99 13.03
N ASN A 56 6.97 1.46 13.48
CA ASN A 56 7.90 2.20 12.60
C ASN A 56 8.45 1.35 11.44
N SER A 57 8.48 0.03 11.61
CA SER A 57 8.94 -0.93 10.60
C SER A 57 7.79 -1.51 9.77
N SER A 58 6.55 -1.22 10.13
CA SER A 58 5.35 -1.71 9.46
C SER A 58 4.63 -0.57 8.73
N VAL A 59 3.93 -0.89 7.65
CA VAL A 59 3.27 0.08 6.79
C VAL A 59 1.93 -0.46 6.31
N LEU A 60 0.91 0.39 6.39
CA LEU A 60 -0.34 0.24 5.66
C LEU A 60 -0.34 1.21 4.50
N ASN A 61 -0.58 0.74 3.27
CA ASN A 61 -0.67 1.56 2.07
C ASN A 61 -2.03 1.36 1.40
N PHE A 62 -2.75 2.46 1.22
CA PHE A 62 -3.98 2.53 0.43
C PHE A 62 -3.65 3.38 -0.79
N GLN A 63 -3.62 2.75 -1.97
CA GLN A 63 -3.06 3.41 -3.15
C GLN A 63 -3.92 3.21 -4.40
N LEU A 64 -3.89 4.22 -5.26
CA LEU A 64 -4.31 4.15 -6.65
C LEU A 64 -3.07 4.08 -7.54
N GLY A 65 -3.21 3.66 -8.79
CA GLY A 65 -2.07 3.58 -9.69
C GLY A 65 -2.39 3.65 -11.17
N LEU A 66 -1.38 4.05 -11.93
CA LEU A 66 -1.29 3.97 -13.39
C LEU A 66 -0.50 2.70 -13.74
N GLY A 67 -1.20 1.62 -14.05
CA GLY A 67 -0.61 0.32 -14.35
C GLY A 67 0.36 -0.10 -13.25
N ASP A 68 1.53 -0.61 -13.62
CA ASP A 68 2.63 -0.87 -12.70
C ASP A 68 3.72 0.22 -12.73
N TYR A 69 3.37 1.40 -13.28
CA TYR A 69 4.31 2.48 -13.54
C TYR A 69 4.33 3.53 -12.44
N VAL A 70 3.16 3.87 -11.88
CA VAL A 70 3.03 4.90 -10.85
C VAL A 70 2.00 4.44 -9.83
N GLU A 71 2.36 4.49 -8.56
CA GLU A 71 1.46 4.16 -7.44
C GLU A 71 1.55 5.24 -6.38
N GLY A 72 0.41 5.74 -5.94
CA GLY A 72 0.38 6.74 -4.89
C GLY A 72 -0.94 6.75 -4.14
N GLY A 73 -0.88 7.29 -2.93
CA GLY A 73 -2.04 7.38 -2.06
C GLY A 73 -1.65 7.72 -0.63
N ILE A 74 -2.33 7.07 0.30
CA ILE A 74 -2.23 7.35 1.72
C ILE A 74 -1.60 6.14 2.41
N SER A 75 -0.54 6.39 3.16
CA SER A 75 0.06 5.37 4.03
C SER A 75 -0.12 5.71 5.49
N TYR A 76 -0.13 4.70 6.35
CA TYR A 76 -0.11 4.85 7.80
C TYR A 76 1.09 4.11 8.38
N THR A 77 1.90 4.84 9.15
CA THR A 77 3.07 4.31 9.85
C THR A 77 3.35 5.19 11.07
N ALA A 78 3.86 4.59 12.15
CA ALA A 78 4.24 5.33 13.36
C ALA A 78 3.10 6.22 13.93
N GLY A 79 1.85 5.76 13.85
CA GLY A 79 0.70 6.49 14.38
C GLY A 79 0.21 7.66 13.52
N LYS A 80 0.73 7.84 12.30
CA LYS A 80 0.39 8.99 11.44
C LYS A 80 0.20 8.60 9.98
N TYR A 81 -0.68 9.32 9.31
CA TYR A 81 -0.91 9.26 7.88
C TYR A 81 0.07 10.13 7.09
N LYS A 82 0.54 9.58 5.98
CA LYS A 82 1.37 10.24 4.98
C LYS A 82 0.69 10.19 3.62
N ALA A 83 0.88 11.24 2.82
CA ALA A 83 0.76 11.11 1.37
C ALA A 83 2.05 10.49 0.84
N PHE A 84 1.94 9.57 -0.10
CA PHE A 84 3.12 9.01 -0.77
C PHE A 84 2.83 8.72 -2.23
N ILE A 85 3.92 8.60 -2.99
CA ILE A 85 3.90 8.33 -4.41
C ILE A 85 5.24 7.71 -4.79
N ASN A 86 5.16 6.67 -5.60
CA ASN A 86 6.28 5.91 -6.11
C ASN A 86 6.08 5.67 -7.61
N THR A 87 7.17 5.43 -8.33
CA THR A 87 7.10 5.04 -9.74
C THR A 87 7.27 3.54 -9.93
N GLY A 88 6.69 2.77 -9.02
CA GLY A 88 6.81 1.32 -8.95
C GLY A 88 8.22 0.86 -8.55
N PHE A 89 8.31 -0.14 -7.68
CA PHE A 89 9.54 -0.90 -7.44
C PHE A 89 9.97 -1.72 -8.69
N HIS A 90 9.12 -1.76 -9.73
CA HIS A 90 9.34 -2.56 -10.95
C HIS A 90 9.64 -1.74 -12.20
N ALA A 91 9.81 -0.42 -12.09
CA ALA A 91 10.26 0.40 -13.21
C ALA A 91 11.54 -0.15 -13.86
N CYS A 92 12.46 -0.69 -13.05
CA CYS A 92 13.71 -1.27 -13.50
C CYS A 92 13.61 -2.71 -14.01
N LYS A 93 12.79 -3.52 -13.33
CA LYS A 93 12.80 -4.98 -13.51
C LYS A 93 12.43 -5.41 -14.93
N ASN A 94 11.59 -4.62 -15.59
CA ASN A 94 11.16 -4.86 -16.97
C ASN A 94 12.12 -4.27 -18.03
N THR A 95 13.15 -3.54 -17.60
CA THR A 95 14.13 -2.89 -18.49
C THR A 95 15.51 -3.56 -18.46
N GLY A 96 15.72 -4.53 -17.56
CA GLY A 96 17.02 -5.18 -17.36
C GLY A 96 18.08 -4.32 -16.67
N LYS A 97 17.71 -3.15 -16.14
CA LYS A 97 18.59 -2.19 -15.46
C LYS A 97 18.54 -2.36 -13.94
N SER A 98 19.60 -1.94 -13.26
CA SER A 98 19.65 -1.90 -11.78
C SER A 98 18.85 -0.72 -11.21
N ASP A 99 18.47 -0.80 -9.93
CA ASP A 99 17.77 0.28 -9.24
C ASP A 99 18.58 1.60 -9.19
N SER A 100 19.91 1.49 -9.06
CA SER A 100 20.83 2.63 -9.14
C SER A 100 20.84 3.30 -10.51
N GLU A 101 20.54 2.55 -11.57
CA GLU A 101 20.45 3.10 -12.92
C GLU A 101 19.09 3.75 -13.16
N CYS A 102 17.97 3.15 -12.75
CA CYS A 102 16.66 3.75 -13.07
C CYS A 102 16.29 4.93 -12.18
N ALA A 103 16.91 5.02 -10.99
CA ALA A 103 16.59 6.00 -9.95
C ALA A 103 15.08 6.05 -9.65
N PRO A 104 14.49 4.97 -9.10
CA PRO A 104 13.06 4.93 -8.80
C PRO A 104 12.69 6.11 -7.91
N TYR A 105 11.65 6.85 -8.29
CA TYR A 105 11.20 7.99 -7.51
C TYR A 105 10.31 7.49 -6.39
N TRP A 106 10.62 7.96 -5.19
CA TRP A 106 9.79 7.78 -4.02
C TRP A 106 9.75 9.10 -3.26
N ARG A 107 8.54 9.53 -2.91
CA ARG A 107 8.32 10.65 -2.00
C ARG A 107 7.21 10.29 -1.04
N SER A 108 7.41 10.61 0.23
CA SER A 108 6.36 10.54 1.23
C SER A 108 6.48 11.71 2.20
N GLU A 109 5.33 12.25 2.61
CA GLU A 109 5.24 13.37 3.53
C GLU A 109 4.04 13.17 4.45
N PHE A 110 4.19 13.52 5.73
CA PHE A 110 3.07 13.48 6.66
C PHE A 110 1.98 14.45 6.22
N LEU A 111 0.72 14.04 6.36
CA LEU A 111 -0.40 14.96 6.16
C LEU A 111 -0.36 16.05 7.23
N ASN A 112 -0.47 17.31 6.81
CA ASN A 112 -0.52 18.46 7.72
C ASN A 112 -1.71 18.37 8.69
N VAL A 113 -2.83 17.85 8.21
CA VAL A 113 -4.01 17.53 9.01
C VAL A 113 -4.19 16.02 8.98
N GLN A 114 -4.16 15.41 10.16
CA GLN A 114 -4.36 13.97 10.30
C GLN A 114 -5.86 13.67 10.26
N PRO A 115 -6.31 12.78 9.37
CA PRO A 115 -7.73 12.47 9.21
C PRO A 115 -8.26 11.65 10.40
N SER A 116 -9.53 11.83 10.70
CA SER A 116 -10.26 10.98 11.64
C SER A 116 -10.74 9.68 10.96
N PRO A 117 -10.92 8.58 11.71
CA PRO A 117 -11.56 7.37 11.17
C PRO A 117 -12.92 7.68 10.53
N GLY A 118 -13.17 7.12 9.34
CA GLY A 118 -14.40 7.33 8.57
C GLY A 118 -14.41 8.59 7.70
N GLU A 119 -13.47 9.52 7.89
CA GLU A 119 -13.30 10.65 6.96
C GLU A 119 -12.90 10.15 5.56
N LYS A 120 -13.13 11.00 4.56
CA LYS A 120 -12.80 10.71 3.17
C LYS A 120 -11.59 11.51 2.72
N ILE A 121 -10.63 10.82 2.10
CA ILE A 121 -9.49 11.46 1.44
C ILE A 121 -9.61 11.23 -0.05
N THR A 122 -9.66 12.31 -0.83
CA THR A 122 -9.60 12.22 -2.28
C THR A 122 -8.16 12.04 -2.72
N VAL A 123 -7.90 10.98 -3.48
CA VAL A 123 -6.60 10.73 -4.11
C VAL A 123 -6.79 10.74 -5.62
N LYS A 124 -5.91 11.44 -6.35
CA LYS A 124 -5.96 11.52 -7.81
C LYS A 124 -4.56 11.42 -8.41
N ILE A 125 -4.42 10.59 -9.44
CA ILE A 125 -3.23 10.49 -10.29
C ILE A 125 -3.63 10.79 -11.73
N VAL A 126 -2.87 11.64 -12.40
CA VAL A 126 -3.09 12.03 -13.81
C VAL A 126 -1.83 11.75 -14.60
N ASN A 127 -1.96 11.03 -15.72
CA ASN A 127 -0.95 10.91 -16.74
C ASN A 127 -1.11 12.05 -17.75
N ASN A 128 -0.03 12.77 -17.99
CA ASN A 128 -0.02 13.94 -18.87
C ASN A 128 0.22 13.58 -20.35
N GLY A 129 0.39 12.29 -20.67
CA GLY A 129 0.55 11.80 -22.05
C GLY A 129 1.96 11.93 -22.62
N ASN A 130 2.87 12.58 -21.90
CA ASN A 130 4.26 12.83 -22.28
C ASN A 130 5.25 12.14 -21.31
N SER A 131 4.89 10.95 -20.82
CA SER A 131 5.65 10.21 -19.81
C SER A 131 5.85 10.95 -18.47
N THR A 132 4.97 11.91 -18.17
CA THR A 132 4.90 12.58 -16.87
C THR A 132 3.55 12.38 -16.19
N PHE A 133 3.50 12.59 -14.87
CA PHE A 133 2.29 12.43 -14.10
C PHE A 133 2.17 13.49 -13.00
N ASP A 134 0.94 13.71 -12.56
CA ASP A 134 0.61 14.52 -11.41
C ASP A 134 -0.06 13.70 -10.32
N PHE A 135 0.20 14.06 -9.07
CA PHE A 135 -0.39 13.42 -7.90
C PHE A 135 -1.03 14.46 -6.99
N TYR A 136 -2.27 14.20 -6.58
CA TYR A 136 -3.06 15.09 -5.73
C TYR A 136 -3.67 14.33 -4.55
N VAL A 137 -3.74 15.01 -3.41
CA VAL A 137 -4.44 14.57 -2.20
C VAL A 137 -5.34 15.72 -1.73
N ASN A 138 -6.63 15.46 -1.56
CA ASN A 138 -7.66 16.46 -1.20
C ASN A 138 -7.60 17.73 -2.07
N GLY A 139 -7.39 17.55 -3.37
CA GLY A 139 -7.29 18.66 -4.34
C GLY A 139 -5.94 19.36 -4.39
N SER A 140 -5.13 19.26 -3.33
CA SER A 140 -3.77 19.81 -3.29
C SER A 140 -2.81 18.95 -4.10
N ARG A 141 -2.03 19.59 -4.97
CA ARG A 141 -1.02 18.92 -5.81
C ARG A 141 0.22 18.61 -4.96
N VAL A 142 0.50 17.33 -4.75
CA VAL A 142 1.68 16.86 -4.01
C VAL A 142 2.89 16.76 -4.93
N ILE A 143 2.70 16.34 -6.19
CA ILE A 143 3.73 16.31 -7.23
C ILE A 143 3.22 16.96 -8.52
N ASN A 144 4.09 17.76 -9.12
CA ASN A 144 3.95 18.28 -10.47
C ASN A 144 4.74 17.44 -11.48
N GLY A 145 4.12 17.09 -12.61
CA GLY A 145 4.76 16.37 -13.71
C GLY A 145 6.01 17.05 -14.28
N ALA A 146 6.17 18.37 -14.13
CA ALA A 146 7.41 19.07 -14.48
C ALA A 146 8.59 18.69 -13.55
N ASP A 147 8.32 18.54 -12.25
CA ASP A 147 9.33 18.11 -11.27
C ASP A 147 9.78 16.67 -11.52
N TRP A 148 8.90 15.87 -12.12
CA TRP A 148 9.21 14.52 -12.58
C TRP A 148 9.98 14.55 -13.90
N GLY A 149 9.49 15.28 -14.91
CA GLY A 149 10.06 15.35 -16.26
C GLY A 149 11.50 15.88 -16.31
N THR A 150 11.93 16.63 -15.30
CA THR A 150 13.30 17.15 -15.16
C THR A 150 14.27 16.16 -14.51
N ARG A 151 13.80 15.06 -13.92
CA ARG A 151 14.66 14.03 -13.33
C ARG A 151 15.18 13.09 -14.40
N LYS A 152 16.42 12.61 -14.25
CA LYS A 152 16.89 11.44 -15.00
C LYS A 152 16.12 10.21 -14.50
N HIS A 153 15.14 9.77 -15.27
CA HIS A 153 14.43 8.52 -15.04
C HIS A 153 14.41 7.71 -16.33
N PHE A 154 14.47 6.39 -16.19
CA PHE A 154 14.46 5.47 -17.33
C PHE A 154 13.11 4.80 -17.55
N LEU A 155 12.09 5.20 -16.77
CA LEU A 155 10.73 4.71 -16.90
C LEU A 155 9.96 5.52 -17.94
N THR A 156 9.62 4.89 -19.05
CA THR A 156 8.62 5.44 -19.98
C THR A 156 7.24 5.03 -19.52
N ILE A 157 6.41 6.00 -19.13
CA ILE A 157 5.01 5.78 -18.80
C ILE A 157 4.20 5.92 -20.10
N PRO A 158 3.51 4.86 -20.57
CA PRO A 158 2.69 4.97 -21.78
C PRO A 158 1.58 6.00 -21.56
N ALA A 159 1.15 6.70 -22.61
CA ALA A 159 0.13 7.77 -22.50
C ALA A 159 -1.21 7.27 -21.93
N THR A 160 -1.51 5.99 -22.12
CA THR A 160 -2.62 5.28 -21.49
C THR A 160 -2.15 3.92 -20.96
N THR A 161 -2.77 3.45 -19.88
CA THR A 161 -2.50 2.15 -19.26
C THR A 161 -3.73 1.66 -18.51
N GLN A 162 -3.65 0.48 -17.90
CA GLN A 162 -4.65 0.06 -16.91
C GLN A 162 -4.55 1.00 -15.72
N VAL A 163 -5.62 1.18 -14.97
CA VAL A 163 -5.51 1.82 -13.65
C VAL A 163 -5.84 0.81 -12.57
N LYS A 164 -5.34 1.06 -11.36
CA LYS A 164 -5.50 0.15 -10.25
C LYS A 164 -5.86 0.85 -8.95
N GLN A 165 -6.56 0.12 -8.09
CA GLN A 165 -6.74 0.43 -6.68
C GLN A 165 -6.19 -0.72 -5.85
N MET A 166 -5.60 -0.43 -4.69
CA MET A 166 -4.86 -1.44 -3.93
C MET A 166 -4.86 -1.14 -2.44
N HIS A 167 -4.83 -2.21 -1.67
CA HIS A 167 -4.55 -2.22 -0.24
C HIS A 167 -3.33 -3.10 -0.02
N ILE A 168 -2.31 -2.58 0.66
CA ILE A 168 -1.06 -3.29 0.93
C ILE A 168 -0.72 -3.12 2.41
N THR A 169 -0.33 -4.22 3.05
CA THR A 169 0.13 -4.25 4.43
C THR A 169 1.49 -4.92 4.48
N THR A 170 2.45 -4.25 5.10
CA THR A 170 3.73 -4.82 5.53
C THR A 170 3.72 -4.89 7.03
N ASP A 171 3.72 -6.09 7.58
CA ASP A 171 3.67 -6.35 9.01
C ASP A 171 4.97 -7.05 9.46
N THR A 172 5.81 -6.31 10.16
CA THR A 172 7.14 -6.78 10.58
C THR A 172 7.16 -7.37 11.98
N ASP A 173 6.11 -7.15 12.77
CA ASP A 173 6.08 -7.50 14.19
C ASP A 173 4.76 -8.16 14.66
N GLY A 174 3.87 -8.51 13.72
CA GLY A 174 2.63 -9.21 14.01
C GLY A 174 1.51 -8.30 14.56
N LYS A 175 1.71 -6.98 14.57
CA LYS A 175 0.79 -6.03 15.23
C LYS A 175 0.03 -5.16 14.25
N THR A 176 0.34 -5.22 12.96
CA THR A 176 -0.21 -4.30 11.97
C THR A 176 -1.64 -4.69 11.61
N HIS A 177 -2.58 -3.77 11.80
CA HIS A 177 -4.00 -4.02 11.53
C HIS A 177 -4.76 -2.74 11.22
N TYR A 178 -5.91 -2.88 10.57
CA TYR A 178 -6.88 -1.82 10.34
C TYR A 178 -8.28 -2.41 10.12
N SER A 179 -9.30 -1.58 10.18
CA SER A 179 -10.68 -1.95 9.85
C SER A 179 -11.34 -0.87 9.00
N ASN A 180 -12.22 -1.28 8.10
CA ASN A 180 -13.09 -0.38 7.34
C ASN A 180 -12.39 0.60 6.37
N ALA A 181 -11.23 0.25 5.83
CA ALA A 181 -10.72 0.97 4.66
C ALA A 181 -11.48 0.53 3.41
N SER A 182 -11.84 1.47 2.55
CA SER A 182 -12.32 1.16 1.20
C SER A 182 -12.14 2.35 0.28
N TRP A 183 -11.99 2.06 -1.01
CA TRP A 183 -12.11 3.08 -2.05
C TRP A 183 -13.57 3.20 -2.49
N GLN A 184 -14.06 4.43 -2.57
CA GLN A 184 -15.37 4.78 -3.07
C GLN A 184 -15.27 5.83 -4.17
N ASN A 185 -16.35 5.99 -4.94
CA ASN A 185 -16.44 7.00 -6.00
C ASN A 185 -15.22 6.97 -6.93
N VAL A 186 -14.72 5.75 -7.21
CA VAL A 186 -13.53 5.56 -8.04
C VAL A 186 -13.91 5.82 -9.49
N LYS A 187 -13.18 6.71 -10.15
CA LYS A 187 -13.40 7.09 -11.53
C LYS A 187 -12.11 7.06 -12.33
N MET A 188 -12.18 6.66 -13.59
CA MET A 188 -11.04 6.65 -14.52
C MET A 188 -11.16 7.75 -15.56
N ARG A 189 -10.01 8.17 -16.07
CA ARG A 189 -9.88 9.18 -17.11
C ARG A 189 -9.45 8.52 -18.42
N ALA A 190 -10.21 8.67 -19.50
CA ALA A 190 -10.03 7.89 -20.73
C ALA A 190 -8.88 8.33 -21.67
N ASN A 191 -8.34 9.55 -21.57
CA ASN A 191 -7.17 9.96 -22.36
C ASN A 191 -6.49 11.22 -21.80
N ALA A 192 -5.23 11.45 -22.18
CA ALA A 192 -4.41 12.53 -21.67
C ALA A 192 -4.93 13.94 -22.03
N SER A 193 -5.79 14.04 -23.05
CA SER A 193 -6.45 15.28 -23.48
C SER A 193 -7.82 15.52 -22.85
N GLY A 194 -8.47 14.49 -22.30
CA GLY A 194 -9.83 14.55 -21.81
C GLY A 194 -9.90 15.00 -20.36
N SER A 195 -10.85 15.86 -20.01
CA SER A 195 -11.15 16.23 -18.62
C SER A 195 -12.20 15.32 -17.97
N THR A 196 -12.78 14.39 -18.73
CA THR A 196 -13.92 13.59 -18.31
C THR A 196 -13.48 12.34 -17.56
N TYR A 197 -14.14 12.11 -16.42
CA TYR A 197 -13.98 10.91 -15.60
C TYR A 197 -15.25 10.06 -15.70
N THR A 198 -15.08 8.76 -15.88
CA THR A 198 -16.16 7.77 -15.88
C THR A 198 -16.06 6.87 -14.67
N ASP A 199 -17.19 6.37 -14.17
CA ASP A 199 -17.20 5.53 -12.97
C ASP A 199 -16.52 4.18 -13.22
N TRP A 200 -15.78 3.70 -12.22
CA TRP A 200 -15.16 2.39 -12.24
C TRP A 200 -16.24 1.31 -12.16
N ASN A 201 -16.46 0.63 -13.29
CA ASN A 201 -17.45 -0.43 -13.42
C ASN A 201 -16.86 -1.79 -13.86
N SER A 202 -15.56 -1.87 -14.16
CA SER A 202 -14.91 -3.09 -14.62
C SER A 202 -13.56 -3.28 -13.95
N SER A 203 -13.34 -4.46 -13.36
CA SER A 203 -12.05 -4.83 -12.76
C SER A 203 -11.75 -6.31 -12.84
N THR A 204 -10.46 -6.61 -12.85
CA THR A 204 -9.92 -7.93 -12.56
C THR A 204 -9.11 -7.86 -11.26
N PRO A 205 -9.51 -8.59 -10.21
CA PRO A 205 -8.74 -8.65 -8.96
C PRO A 205 -7.47 -9.49 -9.16
N VAL A 206 -6.38 -9.04 -8.55
CA VAL A 206 -5.13 -9.76 -8.33
C VAL A 206 -4.87 -9.75 -6.83
N ILE A 207 -4.71 -10.94 -6.27
CA ILE A 207 -4.52 -11.14 -4.83
C ILE A 207 -3.19 -11.88 -4.65
N ALA A 208 -2.23 -11.32 -3.91
CA ALA A 208 -1.04 -12.03 -3.40
C ALA A 208 -0.53 -11.37 -2.11
N ALA A 209 0.24 -11.95 -1.18
CA ALA A 209 0.85 -13.27 -1.09
C ALA A 209 0.68 -13.87 0.34
N HIS A 210 1.04 -15.17 0.46
CA HIS A 210 0.87 -16.12 1.57
C HIS A 210 -0.43 -16.93 1.59
N GLN A 211 -0.43 -18.01 0.79
CA GLN A 211 -1.50 -19.01 0.72
C GLN A 211 -1.61 -19.95 1.94
N ASN A 212 -0.82 -19.80 3.02
CA ASN A 212 -0.72 -20.82 4.07
C ASN A 212 -0.43 -20.30 5.50
N GLN A 213 -0.81 -19.07 5.87
CA GLN A 213 -0.74 -18.66 7.28
C GLN A 213 -2.15 -18.52 7.87
N SER A 214 -2.44 -19.35 8.87
CA SER A 214 -3.69 -19.40 9.65
C SER A 214 -4.07 -18.09 10.33
N ASP A 215 -3.15 -17.11 10.35
CA ASP A 215 -3.26 -15.87 11.12
C ASP A 215 -3.83 -14.71 10.30
N PHE A 216 -4.03 -14.90 8.99
CA PHE A 216 -4.56 -13.86 8.10
C PHE A 216 -5.72 -14.42 7.26
N ILE A 217 -6.94 -13.97 7.55
CA ILE A 217 -8.09 -14.32 6.72
C ILE A 217 -8.15 -13.36 5.53
N ILE A 218 -7.74 -13.86 4.36
CA ILE A 218 -7.94 -13.19 3.08
C ILE A 218 -9.27 -13.70 2.50
N HIS A 219 -10.36 -12.94 2.69
CA HIS A 219 -11.68 -13.28 2.17
C HIS A 219 -11.79 -12.96 0.66
N SER A 220 -11.31 -13.88 -0.16
CA SER A 220 -11.42 -13.82 -1.62
C SER A 220 -12.80 -14.26 -2.13
N LYS A 221 -13.85 -13.45 -1.90
CA LYS A 221 -14.97 -13.28 -2.87
C LYS A 221 -15.99 -12.18 -2.56
N TYR A 222 -16.03 -11.61 -1.35
CA TYR A 222 -17.01 -10.57 -0.96
C TYR A 222 -16.47 -9.69 0.18
N ASP A 223 -16.59 -8.37 -0.02
CA ASP A 223 -16.65 -7.26 0.96
C ASP A 223 -15.50 -7.06 2.00
N PRO A 224 -14.61 -6.05 1.83
CA PRO A 224 -13.58 -5.68 2.80
C PRO A 224 -14.09 -4.98 4.09
N LEU A 225 -15.41 -4.99 4.39
CA LEU A 225 -16.04 -4.26 5.50
C LEU A 225 -16.80 -5.10 6.54
N LYS A 226 -16.47 -6.37 6.81
CA LYS A 226 -17.08 -7.08 7.95
C LYS A 226 -16.06 -7.56 8.98
N THR A 227 -15.92 -6.80 10.06
CA THR A 227 -15.42 -7.31 11.34
C THR A 227 -16.60 -7.61 12.24
N SER A 228 -16.74 -8.87 12.64
CA SER A 228 -17.30 -9.15 13.96
C SER A 228 -16.25 -9.93 14.72
N ARG A 229 -16.08 -9.52 15.98
CA ARG A 229 -15.17 -10.08 16.98
C ARG A 229 -15.15 -11.60 17.00
#